data_AF-A0A0F3RJ58-F1
#
_entry.id   AF-A0A0F3RJ58-F1
#
_cell.length_a   1.000
_cell.length_b   1.000
_cell.length_c   1.000
_cell.angle_alpha   90.00
_cell.angle_beta   90.00
_cell.angle_gamma   90.00
#
_symmetry.space_group_name_H-M   'P 1'
#
loop_
_entity.id
_entity.type
_entity.pdbx_description
1 polymer ?
#
loop_
_entity_poly.entity_id
_entity_poly.type
_entity_poly.pdbx_seq_one_letter_code
_entity_poly.pdbx_strand_id
1 'polypeptide(L)' 'MDVSRFLDPKNDIAFKKIFGSEKNKDILIHFLNDILLFEGNKK' A
#
# COMPACT_ATOMS: atom_id res chain seq x y z
N MET A 1 -19.96 -10.44 -10.33
CA MET A 1 -18.63 -9.79 -10.39
C MET A 1 -18.14 -9.63 -8.97
N ASP A 2 -17.02 -10.26 -8.62
CA ASP A 2 -16.50 -10.24 -7.25
C ASP A 2 -15.80 -8.90 -6.99
N VAL A 3 -16.39 -8.09 -6.11
CA VAL A 3 -15.92 -6.74 -5.76
C VAL A 3 -14.56 -6.81 -5.04
N SER A 4 -14.27 -7.95 -4.44
CA SER A 4 -13.06 -8.25 -3.68
C SER A 4 -11.78 -8.08 -4.52
N ARG A 5 -11.82 -8.41 -5.82
CA ARG A 5 -10.68 -8.26 -6.74
C ARG A 5 -10.35 -6.80 -7.07
N PHE A 6 -11.32 -5.90 -6.95
CA PHE A 6 -11.13 -4.45 -7.16
C PHE A 6 -10.62 -3.72 -5.92
N LEU A 7 -10.81 -4.33 -4.74
CA LEU A 7 -10.34 -3.81 -3.45
C LEU A 7 -9.06 -4.49 -2.97
N ASP A 8 -8.57 -5.51 -3.68
CA ASP A 8 -7.29 -6.14 -3.37
C ASP A 8 -6.15 -5.11 -3.53
N PRO A 9 -5.43 -4.74 -2.46
CA PRO A 9 -4.32 -3.80 -2.55
C PRO A 9 -3.15 -4.32 -3.39
N LYS A 10 -3.11 -5.62 -3.73
CA LYS A 10 -2.18 -6.20 -4.71
C LYS A 10 -2.55 -5.85 -6.16
N ASN A 11 -3.77 -5.35 -6.38
CA ASN A 11 -4.16 -4.76 -7.66
C ASN A 11 -3.60 -3.34 -7.75
N ASP A 12 -2.83 -3.09 -8.80
CA ASP A 12 -2.15 -1.81 -9.06
C ASP A 12 -3.13 -0.61 -9.10
N ILE A 13 -4.38 -0.85 -9.50
CA ILE A 13 -5.45 0.16 -9.50
C ILE A 13 -5.88 0.53 -8.08
N ALA A 14 -6.05 -0.46 -7.21
CA ALA A 14 -6.43 -0.23 -5.81
C ALA A 14 -5.27 0.45 -5.06
N PHE A 15 -4.04 0.00 -5.31
CA PHE A 15 -2.84 0.61 -4.75
C PHE A 15 -2.75 2.10 -5.12
N LYS A 16 -2.90 2.46 -6.40
CA LYS A 16 -2.93 3.86 -6.84
C LYS A 16 -4.11 4.65 -6.27
N LYS A 17 -5.27 4.02 -6.06
CA LYS A 17 -6.43 4.70 -5.45
C LYS A 17 -6.21 5.02 -3.97
N ILE A 18 -5.51 4.15 -3.26
CA ILE A 18 -5.21 4.30 -1.83
C ILE A 18 -3.99 5.21 -1.62
N PHE A 19 -2.93 5.04 -2.39
CA PHE A 19 -1.63 5.70 -2.18
C PHE A 19 -1.25 6.76 -3.22
N GLY A 20 -1.94 6.82 -4.36
CA GLY A 20 -1.62 7.72 -5.47
C GLY A 20 -2.24 9.11 -5.40
N SER A 21 -2.84 9.48 -4.26
CA SER A 21 -3.32 10.84 -3.99
C SER A 21 -2.33 11.59 -3.10
N GLU A 22 -2.07 12.86 -3.39
CA GLU A 22 -1.21 13.72 -2.56
C GLU A 22 -1.65 13.81 -1.11
N LYS A 23 -2.97 13.73 -0.85
CA LYS A 23 -3.53 13.72 0.52
C LYS A 23 -3.12 12.49 1.33
N ASN A 24 -2.75 11.39 0.65
CA ASN A 24 -2.44 10.11 1.26
C ASN A 24 -0.92 9.82 1.23
N LYS A 25 -0.11 10.84 0.94
CA LYS A 25 1.36 10.73 0.87
C LYS A 25 1.97 10.22 2.18
N ASP A 26 1.48 10.71 3.31
CA ASP A 26 2.00 10.31 4.62
C ASP A 26 1.75 8.81 4.89
N ILE A 27 0.57 8.31 4.49
CA ILE A 27 0.20 6.90 4.61
C ILE A 27 1.13 6.03 3.74
N LEU A 28 1.44 6.47 2.52
CA LEU A 28 2.39 5.78 1.65
C LEU A 28 3.80 5.73 2.26
N ILE A 29 4.27 6.84 2.82
CA ILE A 29 5.59 6.93 3.46
C ILE A 29 5.65 5.99 4.67
N HIS A 30 4.64 6.01 5.55
CA HIS A 30 4.54 5.09 6.69
C HIS A 30 4.53 3.63 6.25
N PHE A 31 3.72 3.27 5.26
CA PHE A 31 3.66 1.91 4.72
C PHE A 31 5.03 1.42 4.20
N LEU A 32 5.73 2.25 3.42
CA LEU A 32 7.06 1.89 2.90
C LEU A 32 8.09 1.75 4.03
N ASN A 33 8.08 2.67 5.00
CA ASN A 33 8.98 2.60 6.16
C ASN A 33 8.73 1.31 6.96
N ASP A 34 7.48 0.95 7.19
CA ASP A 34 7.12 -0.28 7.92
C ASP A 34 7.62 -1.53 7.17
N ILE A 35 7.49 -1.57 5.83
CA ILE A 35 8.04 -2.68 5.02
C ILE A 35 9.55 -2.75 5.12
N LEU A 36 10.24 -1.63 4.98
CA LEU A 36 11.71 -1.57 5.01
C LEU A 36 12.25 -1.96 6.39
N LEU A 37 11.59 -1.51 7.47
CA LEU A 37 11.91 -1.90 8.84
C LEU A 37 11.58 -3.37 9.11
N PHE A 38 10.52 -3.90 8.52
CA PHE A 38 10.14 -5.31 8.62
C PHE A 38 11.16 -6.23 7.93
N GLU A 39 11.72 -5.83 6.78
CA GLU A 39 12.83 -6.55 6.13
C GLU A 39 14.13 -6.45 6.94
N GLY A 40 14.42 -5.29 7.55
CA GLY A 40 15.63 -5.09 8.37
C GLY A 40 15.65 -5.86 9.69
N ASN A 41 14.51 -6.39 10.14
CA ASN A 41 14.36 -7.15 11.39
C ASN A 41 14.22 -8.67 11.16
N LYS A 42 14.36 -9.16 9.91
CA LYS A 42 14.53 -10.58 9.63
C LYS A 42 15.97 -11.00 10.01
N LYS A 43 16.22 -11.18 11.31
CA LYS A 43 17.34 -11.97 11.81
C LYS A 43 17.00 -13.45 11.80
#